data_AF-A0A0Q1A1Z7-F1
#
_entry.id   AF-A0A0Q1A1Z7-F1
#
_cell.length_a   1.000
_cell.length_b   1.000
_cell.length_c   1.000
_cell.angle_alpha   90.00
_cell.angle_beta   90.00
_cell.angle_gamma   90.00
#
_symmetry.space_group_name_H-M   'P 1'
#
loop_
_entity.id
_entity.type
_entity.pdbx_description
1 polymer ?
#
loop_
_entity_poly.entity_id
_entity_poly.type
_entity_poly.pdbx_seq_one_letter_code
_entity_poly.pdbx_strand_id
1 'polypeptide(L)' 'MLPHIRDEKRNVTPEKAIKILAKHGTDLTFSEAKIMLEFLYKLANLSVSQANKRAIKHHKQGLEERKNGKTKIQIL' A
#
# COMPACT_ATOMS: atom_id res chain seq x y z
N MET A 1 -0.70 -15.86 -10.87
CA MET A 1 -1.02 -14.72 -11.76
C MET A 1 -0.92 -13.46 -10.92
N LEU A 2 -0.03 -12.53 -11.28
CA LEU A 2 0.10 -11.26 -10.56
C LEU A 2 -1.19 -10.44 -10.73
N PRO A 3 -1.70 -9.77 -9.69
CA PRO A 3 -2.91 -8.98 -9.81
C PRO A 3 -2.70 -7.89 -10.88
N HIS A 4 -3.67 -7.77 -11.78
CA HIS A 4 -3.77 -6.63 -12.68
C HIS A 4 -3.73 -5.36 -11.82
N ILE A 5 -2.62 -4.62 -11.92
CA ILE A 5 -2.54 -3.27 -11.38
C ILE A 5 -3.60 -2.50 -12.17
N ARG A 6 -4.72 -2.18 -11.53
CA ARG A 6 -5.74 -1.26 -12.05
C ARG A 6 -5.00 -0.06 -12.63
N ASP A 7 -5.48 0.50 -13.74
CA ASP A 7 -5.09 1.81 -14.27
C ASP A 7 -5.48 2.94 -13.29
N GLU A 8 -5.07 2.81 -12.02
CA GLU A 8 -5.06 3.88 -11.05
C GLU A 8 -4.05 4.88 -11.59
N LYS A 9 -4.58 5.95 -12.21
CA LYS A 9 -3.82 7.08 -12.75
C LYS A 9 -2.66 7.39 -11.82
N ARG A 10 -1.44 7.05 -12.24
CA ARG A 10 -0.22 7.38 -11.50
C ARG A 10 -0.16 8.88 -11.33
N ASN A 11 -0.28 9.36 -10.09
CA ASN A 11 -0.30 10.80 -9.79
C ASN A 11 1.05 11.49 -10.08
N VAL A 12 2.12 10.70 -10.17
CA VAL A 12 3.48 11.15 -10.51
C VAL A 12 4.00 10.34 -11.69
N THR A 13 4.25 11.05 -12.81
CA THR A 13 4.91 10.52 -14.01
C THR A 13 6.43 10.75 -13.92
N PRO A 14 7.26 10.07 -14.75
CA PRO A 14 8.71 10.30 -14.76
C PRO A 14 9.10 11.76 -14.99
N GLU A 15 8.43 12.46 -15.91
CA GLU A 15 8.69 13.89 -16.19
C GLU A 15 8.38 14.77 -14.98
N LYS A 16 7.31 14.44 -14.25
CA LYS A 16 6.95 15.15 -13.03
C LYS A 16 7.94 14.86 -11.91
N ALA A 17 8.43 13.62 -11.79
CA ALA A 17 9.45 13.24 -10.81
C ALA A 17 10.76 13.99 -11.05
N ILE A 18 11.23 14.06 -12.30
CA ILE A 18 12.42 14.85 -12.68
C ILE A 18 12.26 16.30 -12.24
N LYS A 19 11.13 16.93 -12.59
CA LYS A 19 10.88 18.34 -12.23
C LYS A 19 10.82 18.58 -10.72
N ILE A 20 10.30 17.63 -9.95
CA ILE A 20 10.26 17.74 -8.48
C ILE A 20 11.67 17.62 -7.92
N LEU A 21 12.41 16.59 -8.32
CA LEU A 21 13.72 16.27 -7.75
C LEU A 21 14.79 17.29 -8.14
N ALA A 22 14.71 17.87 -9.35
CA ALA A 22 15.58 18.97 -9.76
C ALA A 22 15.45 20.19 -8.82
N LYS A 23 14.25 20.48 -8.31
CA LYS A 23 14.04 21.57 -7.32
C LYS A 23 14.72 21.31 -5.98
N HIS A 24 15.11 20.06 -5.72
CA HIS A 24 15.82 19.64 -4.51
C HIS A 24 17.29 19.27 -4.81
N GLY A 25 17.82 19.67 -5.96
CA GLY A 25 19.23 19.44 -6.32
C GLY A 25 19.54 18.00 -6.73
N THR A 26 18.54 17.23 -7.17
CA THR A 26 18.73 15.88 -7.70
C THR A 26 18.26 15.82 -9.15
N ASP A 27 19.22 15.74 -10.06
CA ASP A 27 18.96 15.59 -11.48
C ASP A 27 18.87 14.11 -11.85
N LEU A 28 17.85 13.77 -12.62
CA LEU A 28 17.61 12.41 -13.12
C LEU A 28 17.35 12.46 -14.61
N THR A 29 17.87 11.46 -15.31
CA THR A 29 17.42 11.12 -16.65
C THR A 29 16.01 10.53 -16.62
N PHE A 30 15.34 10.53 -17.77
CA PHE A 30 14.03 9.89 -17.92
C PHE A 30 14.05 8.40 -17.54
N SER A 31 15.12 7.69 -17.91
CA SER A 31 15.27 6.26 -17.62
C SER A 31 15.39 6.00 -16.11
N GLU A 32 16.22 6.77 -15.41
CA GLU A 32 16.38 6.66 -13.96
C GLU A 32 15.07 6.99 -13.23
N ALA A 33 14.37 8.04 -13.65
CA ALA A 33 13.07 8.39 -13.09
C ALA A 33 12.03 7.28 -13.28
N LYS A 34 12.05 6.58 -14.43
CA LYS A 34 11.17 5.44 -14.68
C LYS A 34 11.48 4.27 -13.75
N ILE A 35 12.74 3.88 -13.62
CA ILE A 35 13.19 2.78 -12.75
C ILE A 35 12.85 3.09 -11.29
N MET A 36 13.17 4.30 -10.84
CA MET A 36 12.88 4.77 -9.49
C MET A 36 11.37 4.71 -9.20
N LEU A 37 10.54 5.27 -10.08
CA LEU A 37 9.09 5.25 -9.86
C LEU A 37 8.53 3.82 -9.84
N GLU A 38 8.98 2.94 -10.73
CA GLU A 38 8.55 1.54 -10.72
C GLU A 38 8.87 0.84 -9.39
N PHE A 39 10.06 1.10 -8.83
CA PHE A 39 10.43 0.60 -7.52
C PHE A 39 9.54 1.19 -6.41
N LEU A 40 9.36 2.50 -6.37
CA LEU A 40 8.57 3.19 -5.35
C LEU A 40 7.10 2.75 -5.35
N TYR A 41 6.48 2.59 -6.53
CA TYR A 41 5.10 2.10 -6.62
C TYR A 41 4.97 0.66 -6.11
N LYS A 42 5.92 -0.23 -6.43
CA LYS A 42 5.93 -1.61 -5.90
C LYS A 42 6.08 -1.60 -4.38
N LEU A 43 7.00 -0.79 -3.85
CA LEU A 43 7.23 -0.67 -2.42
C LEU A 43 5.99 -0.14 -1.69
N ALA A 44 5.37 0.93 -2.20
CA ALA A 44 4.17 1.52 -1.62
C ALA A 44 3.02 0.51 -1.58
N ASN A 45 2.79 -0.21 -2.67
CA ASN A 45 1.76 -1.25 -2.74
C ASN A 45 1.99 -2.37 -1.71
N LEU A 46 3.25 -2.80 -1.53
CA LEU A 46 3.60 -3.79 -0.53
C LEU A 46 3.33 -3.29 0.89
N SER A 47 3.74 -2.05 1.20
CA SER A 47 3.53 -1.44 2.51
C SER A 47 2.05 -1.31 2.86
N VAL A 48 1.24 -0.78 1.94
CA VAL A 48 -0.21 -0.61 2.15
C VAL A 48 -0.91 -1.97 2.26
N SER A 49 -0.54 -2.94 1.41
CA SER A 49 -1.09 -4.30 1.47
C SER A 49 -0.81 -4.96 2.82
N GLN A 50 0.41 -4.81 3.34
CA GLN A 50 0.77 -5.33 4.66
C GLN A 50 0.00 -4.63 5.79
N ALA A 51 -0.10 -3.31 5.75
CA ALA A 51 -0.85 -2.55 6.75
C ALA A 51 -2.33 -2.96 6.78
N ASN A 52 -2.96 -3.07 5.61
CA ASN A 52 -4.36 -3.49 5.49
C ASN A 52 -4.57 -4.93 5.98
N LYS A 53 -3.68 -5.86 5.65
CA LYS A 53 -3.75 -7.25 6.15
C LYS A 53 -3.70 -7.31 7.68
N ARG A 54 -2.83 -6.51 8.30
CA ARG A 54 -2.75 -6.40 9.76
C ARG A 54 -4.06 -5.85 10.34
N ALA A 55 -4.58 -4.76 9.80
CA ALA A 55 -5.85 -4.16 10.25
C ALA A 55 -7.03 -5.14 10.18
N ILE A 56 -7.16 -5.87 9.05
CA ILE A 56 -8.21 -6.88 8.86
C ILE A 56 -8.05 -8.04 9.86
N LYS A 57 -6.80 -8.48 10.12
CA LYS A 57 -6.53 -9.56 11.09
C LYS A 57 -6.98 -9.16 12.50
N HIS A 58 -6.60 -7.95 12.96
CA HIS A 58 -7.00 -7.47 14.29
C HIS A 58 -8.52 -7.27 14.41
N HIS A 59 -9.17 -6.79 13.35
CA HIS A 59 -10.63 -6.66 13.35
C HIS A 59 -11.34 -8.02 13.43
N LYS A 60 -10.88 -9.02 12.67
CA LYS A 60 -11.42 -10.38 12.72
C LYS A 60 -11.23 -11.02 14.11
N GLN A 61 -10.06 -10.87 14.72
CA GLN A 61 -9.79 -11.40 16.06
C GLN A 61 -10.75 -10.82 17.11
N GLY A 62 -10.95 -9.51 17.12
CA GLY A 62 -11.89 -8.87 18.05
C GLY A 62 -13.36 -9.27 17.84
N LEU A 63 -13.76 -9.59 16.60
CA LEU A 63 -15.11 -10.11 16.32
C LEU A 63 -15.31 -11.53 16.87
N GLU A 64 -14.32 -12.41 16.73
CA GLU A 64 -14.40 -13.78 17.22
C GLU A 64 -14.38 -13.85 18.76
N GLU A 65 -13.59 -13.00 19.42
CA GLU A 65 -13.59 -12.87 20.89
C GLU A 65 -14.96 -12.42 21.43
N ARG A 66 -15.59 -11.44 20.76
CA ARG A 66 -16.93 -10.94 21.14
C ARG A 66 -18.01 -12.01 20.97
N LYS A 67 -17.95 -12.82 19.91
CA LYS A 67 -18.88 -13.94 19.71
C LYS A 67 -18.71 -14.98 20.80
N ASN A 68 -17.48 -15.42 21.08
CA ASN A 68 -17.22 -16.43 22.11
C ASN A 68 -17.60 -15.95 23.52
N GLY A 69 -17.39 -14.67 23.85
CA GLY A 69 -17.82 -14.09 25.12
C GLY A 69 -19.34 -14.08 25.27
N LYS A 70 -20.09 -13.68 24.22
CA LYS A 70 -21.56 -13.70 24.23
C LYS A 70 -22.10 -15.13 24.33
N THR A 71 -21.53 -16.07 23.58
CA THR A 71 -21.91 -17.47 23.63
C THR A 71 -21.74 -18.01 25.05
N LYS A 72 -20.62 -17.74 25.74
CA LYS A 72 -20.41 -18.19 27.13
C LYS A 72 -21.43 -17.64 28.13
N ILE A 73 -21.84 -16.37 28.00
CA ILE A 73 -22.83 -15.75 28.91
C ILE A 73 -24.24 -16.32 28.68
N GLN A 74 -24.57 -16.74 27.46
CA GLN A 74 -25.91 -17.24 27.11
C GLN A 74 -26.19 -18.67 27.60
N ILE A 75 -25.15 -19.45 27.96
CA ILE A 75 -25.27 -20.85 28.40
C ILE A 75 -25.10 -21.03 29.92
N LEU A 76 -25.01 -19.92 30.66
CA LEU A 76 -25.04 -19.84 32.13
C LEU A 76 -26.41 -19.35 32.57
#